data_AF-A0A4U1BML2-F1
#
_entry.id   AF-A0A4U1BML2-F1
#
_cell.length_a   1.000
_cell.length_b   1.000
_cell.length_c   1.000
_cell.angle_alpha   90.00
_cell.angle_beta   90.00
_cell.angle_gamma   90.00
#
_symmetry.space_group_name_H-M   'P 1'
#
loop_
_entity.id
_entity.type
_entity.pdbx_description
1 polymer ?
#
loop_
_entity_poly.entity_id
_entity_poly.type
_entity_poly.pdbx_seq_one_letter_code
_entity_poly.pdbx_strand_id
1 'polypeptide(L)' 'MYSISQAYELLQSGQLSRKQLSDIVSLRDSLTGQELLDFNEAWENYLYGQDEQGIAQVCSIMHQRLGSVK' A
#
# COMPACT_ATOMS: atom_id res chain seq x y z
N MET A 1 -6.43 -9.63 -7.11
CA MET A 1 -6.73 -8.29 -6.56
C MET A 1 -7.43 -8.51 -5.23
N TYR A 2 -6.92 -7.92 -4.14
CA TYR A 2 -7.48 -8.09 -2.80
C TYR A 2 -8.77 -7.29 -2.62
N SER A 3 -9.67 -7.75 -1.76
CA SER A 3 -10.75 -6.88 -1.26
C SER A 3 -10.18 -5.84 -0.29
N ILE A 4 -10.96 -4.77 -0.02
CA ILE A 4 -10.60 -3.73 0.96
C ILE A 4 -10.35 -4.34 2.34
N SER A 5 -11.22 -5.23 2.81
CA SER A 5 -11.06 -5.91 4.11
C SER A 5 -9.77 -6.73 4.19
N GLN A 6 -9.43 -7.47 3.13
CA GLN A 6 -8.19 -8.25 3.08
C GLN A 6 -6.95 -7.34 3.08
N ALA A 7 -7.02 -6.19 2.41
CA ALA A 7 -5.92 -5.23 2.41
C ALA A 7 -5.70 -4.63 3.81
N TYR A 8 -6.76 -4.36 4.58
CA TYR A 8 -6.63 -3.93 5.97
C TYR A 8 -5.95 -4.99 6.86
N GLU A 9 -6.39 -6.25 6.78
CA GLU A 9 -5.77 -7.35 7.52
C GLU A 9 -4.27 -7.49 7.20
N LEU A 10 -3.93 -7.35 5.91
CA LEU A 10 -2.56 -7.37 5.45
C LEU A 10 -1.75 -6.20 6.02
N LEU A 11 -2.25 -4.96 5.97
CA LEU A 11 -1.57 -3.81 6.55
C LEU A 11 -1.33 -3.97 8.07
N GLN A 12 -2.26 -4.57 8.80
CA GLN A 12 -2.11 -4.85 10.23
C GLN A 12 -1.05 -5.93 10.54
N SER A 13 -0.80 -6.85 9.60
CA SER A 13 0.21 -7.90 9.78
C SER A 13 1.66 -7.36 9.79
N GLY A 14 1.88 -6.13 9.35
CA GLY A 14 3.15 -5.40 9.42
C GLY A 14 4.22 -5.83 8.43
N GLN A 15 4.26 -7.09 8.02
CA GLN A 15 5.21 -7.58 7.00
C GLN A 15 4.48 -8.00 5.73
N LEU A 16 4.77 -7.29 4.64
CA LEU A 16 4.17 -7.53 3.34
C LEU A 16 5.23 -7.90 2.31
N SER A 17 4.95 -8.93 1.53
CA SER A 17 5.77 -9.22 0.36
C SER A 17 5.64 -8.11 -0.69
N ARG A 18 6.65 -8.00 -1.56
CA ARG A 18 6.64 -7.06 -2.69
C ARG A 18 5.36 -7.17 -3.55
N LYS A 19 4.86 -8.39 -3.75
CA LYS A 19 3.62 -8.64 -4.52
C LYS A 19 2.40 -8.09 -3.78
N GLN A 20 2.28 -8.36 -2.48
CA GLN A 20 1.18 -7.84 -1.66
C GLN A 20 1.18 -6.31 -1.62
N LEU A 21 2.36 -5.69 -1.45
CA LEU A 21 2.51 -4.23 -1.51
C LEU A 21 2.07 -3.66 -2.86
N SER A 22 2.46 -4.27 -3.97
CA SER A 22 2.03 -3.84 -5.31
C SER A 22 0.51 -3.96 -5.48
N ASP A 23 -0.08 -5.08 -5.03
CA ASP A 23 -1.53 -5.29 -5.12
C ASP A 23 -2.29 -4.29 -4.23
N ILE A 24 -1.77 -3.97 -3.04
CA ILE A 24 -2.33 -2.97 -2.13
C ILE A 24 -2.25 -1.56 -2.71
N VAL A 25 -1.11 -1.17 -3.29
CA VAL A 25 -0.97 0.13 -3.96
C VAL A 25 -1.96 0.23 -5.13
N SER A 26 -2.17 -0.86 -5.89
CA SER A 26 -3.19 -0.89 -6.96
C SER A 26 -4.60 -0.68 -6.43
N LEU A 27 -4.92 -1.33 -5.31
CA LEU A 27 -6.21 -1.17 -4.68
C LEU A 27 -6.40 0.28 -4.25
N ARG A 28 -5.42 0.87 -3.56
CA ARG A 28 -5.44 2.27 -3.13
C ARG A 28 -5.69 3.23 -4.30
N ASP A 29 -5.00 3.04 -5.43
CA ASP A 29 -5.17 3.86 -6.63
C ASP A 29 -6.60 3.77 -7.22
N SER A 30 -7.33 2.68 -6.93
CA SER A 30 -8.72 2.47 -7.37
C SER A 30 -9.78 3.00 -6.40
N LEU A 31 -9.41 3.34 -5.16
CA LEU A 31 -10.33 3.85 -4.15
C LEU A 31 -10.59 5.35 -4.35
N THR A 32 -11.79 5.81 -3.98
CA THR A 32 -12.18 7.22 -4.03
C THR A 32 -13.05 7.59 -2.83
N GLY A 33 -13.24 8.90 -2.58
CA GLY A 33 -14.15 9.38 -1.53
C GLY A 33 -13.74 8.94 -0.12
N GLN A 34 -14.73 8.55 0.69
CA GLN A 34 -14.51 8.17 2.09
C GLN A 34 -13.64 6.91 2.22
N GLU A 35 -13.82 5.93 1.35
CA GLU A 35 -13.05 4.68 1.38
C GLU A 35 -11.55 4.94 1.19
N LEU A 36 -11.18 5.90 0.34
CA LEU A 36 -9.79 6.29 0.16
C LEU A 36 -9.23 6.97 1.42
N LEU A 37 -10.02 7.80 2.10
CA LEU A 37 -9.59 8.46 3.35
C LEU A 37 -9.32 7.43 4.45
N ASP A 38 -10.28 6.53 4.67
CA ASP A 38 -10.16 5.46 5.67
C ASP A 38 -9.01 4.50 5.33
N PHE A 39 -8.77 4.25 4.05
CA PHE A 39 -7.66 3.41 3.61
C PHE A 39 -6.31 4.10 3.79
N ASN A 40 -6.22 5.41 3.52
CA ASN A 40 -5.00 6.18 3.73
C ASN A 40 -4.59 6.21 5.20
N GLU A 41 -5.53 6.27 6.14
CA GLU A 41 -5.21 6.20 7.57
C GLU A 41 -4.53 4.88 7.94
N ALA A 42 -5.07 3.74 7.49
CA ALA A 42 -4.42 2.44 7.74
C ALA A 42 -3.08 2.29 6.99
N TRP A 43 -2.99 2.84 5.79
CA TRP A 43 -1.76 2.86 5.01
C TRP A 43 -0.66 3.67 5.72
N GLU A 44 -0.97 4.85 6.24
CA GLU A 44 -0.04 5.68 7.01
C GLU A 44 0.43 4.95 8.28
N ASN A 45 -0.50 4.35 9.03
CA ASN A 45 -0.16 3.55 10.21
C ASN A 45 0.79 2.39 9.89
N TYR A 46 0.57 1.70 8.77
CA TYR A 46 1.49 0.66 8.28
C TYR A 46 2.90 1.23 8.01
N LEU A 47 2.99 2.37 7.32
CA LEU A 47 4.27 3.03 6.99
C LEU A 47 5.03 3.49 8.24
N TYR A 48 4.35 4.06 9.23
CA TYR A 48 4.97 4.44 10.50
C TYR A 48 5.60 3.25 11.25
N GLY A 49 5.06 2.04 11.05
CA GLY A 49 5.59 0.81 11.62
C GLY A 49 6.76 0.19 10.85
N GLN A 50 7.13 0.71 9.67
CA GLN A 50 8.21 0.15 8.87
C GLN A 50 9.58 0.70 9.24
N ASP A 51 10.60 -0.13 9.04
CA ASP A 51 11.99 0.30 9.06
C ASP A 51 12.40 0.94 7.71
N GLU A 52 13.64 1.42 7.63
CA GLU A 52 14.18 2.06 6.42
C GLU A 52 14.11 1.13 5.19
N GLN A 53 14.29 -0.18 5.36
CA GLN A 53 14.21 -1.13 4.25
C GLN A 53 12.77 -1.32 3.76
N GLY A 54 11.81 -1.41 4.68
CA GLY A 54 10.38 -1.48 4.37
C GLY A 54 9.92 -0.22 3.62
N ILE A 55 10.30 0.96 4.11
CA ILE A 55 10.03 2.23 3.42
C ILE A 55 10.65 2.26 2.03
N ALA A 56 11.91 1.84 1.88
CA ALA A 56 12.58 1.80 0.58
C ALA A 56 11.87 0.85 -0.41
N GLN A 57 11.36 -0.29 0.05
CA GLN A 57 10.58 -1.20 -0.79
C GLN A 57 9.27 -0.57 -1.27
N VAL A 58 8.54 0.12 -0.40
CA VAL A 58 7.32 0.84 -0.77
C VAL A 58 7.63 1.93 -1.80
N CYS A 59 8.63 2.76 -1.56
CA CYS A 59 9.05 3.80 -2.49
C CYS A 59 9.45 3.22 -3.86
N SER A 60 10.16 2.09 -3.89
CA SER A 60 10.51 1.40 -5.14
C SER A 60 9.28 1.00 -5.95
N ILE A 61 8.26 0.44 -5.29
CA ILE A 61 7.01 0.02 -5.93
C ILE A 61 6.24 1.23 -6.48
N MET A 62 6.12 2.30 -5.69
CA MET A 62 5.44 3.53 -6.13
C MET A 62 6.20 4.19 -7.30
N HIS A 63 7.53 4.24 -7.25
CA HIS A 63 8.34 4.83 -8.31
C HIS A 63 8.26 4.03 -9.62
N GLN A 64 8.26 2.69 -9.56
CA GLN A 64 8.07 1.84 -10.75
C GLN A 64 6.74 2.12 -11.45
N ARG A 65 5.69 2.45 -10.69
CA ARG A 65 4.38 2.79 -11.25
C ARG A 65 4.36 4.16 -11.89
N LEU A 66 4.91 5.17 -11.22
CA LEU A 66 4.99 6.53 -11.77
C LEU A 66 5.90 6.60 -13.01
N GLY A 67 7.00 5.85 -13.03
CA GLY A 67 7.92 5.75 -14.17
C GLY A 67 7.41 4.95 -15.38
N SER A 68 6.26 4.29 -15.25
CA SER A 68 5.59 3.58 -16.35
C SER A 68 4.61 4.46 -17.13
N VAL A 69 4.40 5.71 -16.70
CA VAL A 69 3.71 6.74 -17.48
C VAL A 69 4.73 7.37 -18.43
N LYS A 70 4.90 6.78 -19.62
CA LYS A 70 5.63 7.36 -20.75
C LYS A 70 4.68 7.68 -21.88
#